data_AF-W2PZJ3-F1
#
_entry.id   AF-W2PZJ3-F1
#
_cell.length_a   1.000
_cell.length_b   1.000
_cell.length_c   1.000
_cell.angle_alpha   90.00
_cell.angle_beta   90.00
_cell.angle_gamma   90.00
#
_symmetry.space_group_name_H-M   'P 1'
#
loop_
_entity.id
_entity.type
_entity.pdbx_description
1 polymer ?
#
loop_
_entity_poly.entity_id
_entity_poly.type
_entity_poly.pdbx_seq_one_letter_code
_entity_poly.pdbx_strand_id
1 'polypeptide(L)'
;MQNILIAMRPHCSSHVKFLDVILSYYGRNKASIAYIVGDNCSVNGAVADQLQVPMVGCTSHRLNLAVNLLLADDDKLLDKVQKLIYKVKNSLLVSAKLRYFELKAFLSDDDEDELTGLLPTRREEEQLKSILGNLKMFESTSKKLQSADAVTLLDVRDLFDALIAQKPEVAHYLAADAAIVKSPAFERACVSVLLGREGALSDEHKGSAGAAGRPTLEFFGDNVAR
;
A
#
# COMPACT_ATOMS: atom_id res chain seq x y z
N MET A 1 -15.30 -13.06 -16.58
CA MET A 1 -15.51 -11.81 -17.35
C MET A 1 -14.21 -11.04 -17.29
N GLN A 2 -13.71 -10.56 -18.44
CA GLN A 2 -12.36 -10.01 -18.61
C GLN A 2 -12.23 -8.61 -18.01
N ASN A 3 -11.27 -8.43 -17.10
CA ASN A 3 -10.92 -7.14 -16.50
C ASN A 3 -9.89 -6.43 -17.39
N ILE A 4 -10.13 -5.16 -17.73
CA ILE A 4 -9.22 -4.31 -18.49
C ILE A 4 -8.38 -3.47 -17.51
N LEU A 5 -7.06 -3.67 -17.53
CA LEU A 5 -6.07 -2.88 -16.81
C LEU A 5 -5.48 -1.81 -17.73
N ILE A 6 -5.32 -0.58 -17.24
CA ILE A 6 -4.76 0.53 -18.01
C ILE A 6 -3.71 1.24 -17.15
N ALA A 7 -2.44 1.06 -17.50
CA ALA A 7 -1.34 1.88 -17.00
C ALA A 7 -1.25 3.18 -17.84
N MET A 8 -1.16 4.35 -17.20
CA MET A 8 -1.58 5.64 -17.80
C MET A 8 -0.51 6.75 -17.76
N ARG A 9 -0.31 7.43 -18.93
CA ARG A 9 0.49 8.66 -19.20
C ARG A 9 -0.18 9.95 -18.66
N PRO A 10 0.35 11.19 -18.77
CA PRO A 10 0.01 12.28 -17.84
C PRO A 10 -1.16 13.24 -18.21
N HIS A 11 -2.17 12.87 -19.00
CA HIS A 11 -3.19 13.84 -19.48
C HIS A 11 -4.64 13.38 -19.26
N CYS A 12 -5.32 13.93 -18.24
CA CYS A 12 -6.73 13.66 -17.81
C CYS A 12 -7.72 13.50 -18.98
N SER A 13 -7.72 14.45 -19.93
CA SER A 13 -8.63 14.45 -21.09
C SER A 13 -8.44 13.24 -22.02
N SER A 14 -7.23 12.69 -22.09
CA SER A 14 -6.95 11.49 -22.88
C SER A 14 -7.44 10.22 -22.18
N HIS A 15 -7.41 10.19 -20.84
CA HIS A 15 -7.92 9.06 -20.05
C HIS A 15 -9.43 8.92 -20.14
N VAL A 16 -10.16 10.04 -20.06
CA VAL A 16 -11.62 10.01 -20.20
C VAL A 16 -12.04 9.55 -21.60
N LYS A 17 -11.34 9.98 -22.66
CA LYS A 17 -11.57 9.49 -24.03
C LYS A 17 -11.25 8.01 -24.17
N PHE A 18 -10.21 7.54 -23.51
CA PHE A 18 -9.83 6.13 -23.54
C PHE A 18 -10.85 5.26 -22.79
N LEU A 19 -11.36 5.73 -21.65
CA LEU A 19 -12.47 5.10 -20.93
C LEU A 19 -13.73 5.04 -21.79
N ASP A 20 -14.05 6.10 -22.55
CA ASP A 20 -15.18 6.08 -23.49
C ASP A 20 -15.07 4.95 -24.52
N VAL A 21 -13.88 4.79 -25.11
CA VAL A 21 -13.61 3.72 -26.06
C VAL A 21 -13.81 2.36 -25.40
N ILE A 22 -13.25 2.14 -24.21
CA ILE A 22 -13.41 0.88 -23.48
C ILE A 22 -14.86 0.59 -23.16
N LEU A 23 -15.58 1.54 -22.56
CA LEU A 23 -16.97 1.37 -22.18
C LEU A 23 -17.85 1.07 -23.38
N SER A 24 -17.54 1.66 -24.54
CA SER A 24 -18.27 1.40 -25.79
C SER A 24 -18.20 -0.08 -26.22
N TYR A 25 -17.06 -0.76 -25.99
CA TYR A 25 -16.94 -2.20 -26.26
C TYR A 25 -17.86 -3.07 -25.40
N TYR A 26 -18.27 -2.58 -24.21
CA TYR A 26 -19.19 -3.27 -23.31
C TYR A 26 -20.63 -2.73 -23.39
N GLY A 27 -20.92 -1.82 -24.32
CA GLY A 27 -22.24 -1.18 -24.43
C GLY A 27 -22.59 -0.30 -23.22
N ARG A 28 -21.58 0.21 -22.50
CA ARG A 28 -21.72 1.09 -21.35
C ARG A 28 -21.30 2.51 -21.70
N ASN A 29 -21.63 3.47 -20.84
CA ASN A 29 -21.23 4.87 -20.98
C ASN A 29 -20.70 5.40 -19.64
N LYS A 30 -20.20 6.64 -19.62
CA LYS A 30 -19.68 7.28 -18.39
C LYS A 30 -20.68 7.27 -17.23
N ALA A 31 -21.97 7.42 -17.51
CA ALA A 31 -23.02 7.40 -16.50
C ALA A 31 -23.22 6.03 -15.85
N SER A 32 -22.60 4.98 -16.41
CA SER A 32 -22.57 3.63 -15.83
C SER A 32 -21.45 3.44 -14.81
N ILE A 33 -20.54 4.41 -14.65
CA ILE A 33 -19.45 4.35 -13.66
C ILE A 33 -20.00 4.80 -12.31
N ALA A 34 -19.93 3.93 -11.30
CA ALA A 34 -20.37 4.25 -9.95
C ALA A 34 -19.31 5.00 -9.13
N TYR A 35 -18.04 4.60 -9.24
CA TYR A 35 -16.89 5.20 -8.54
C TYR A 35 -15.58 4.76 -9.20
N ILE A 36 -14.47 5.40 -8.81
CA ILE A 36 -13.11 5.07 -9.28
C ILE A 36 -12.27 4.57 -8.10
N VAL A 37 -11.47 3.53 -8.34
CA VAL A 37 -10.43 3.07 -7.42
C VAL A 37 -9.07 3.36 -8.05
N GLY A 38 -8.20 4.05 -7.33
CA GLY A 38 -6.88 4.39 -7.86
C GLY A 38 -5.97 5.02 -6.81
N ASP A 39 -4.68 5.09 -7.11
CA ASP A 39 -3.74 5.84 -6.29
C ASP A 39 -4.12 7.32 -6.24
N ASN A 40 -3.66 8.03 -5.20
CA ASN A 40 -3.98 9.45 -5.01
C ASN A 40 -3.17 10.37 -5.96
N CYS A 41 -2.91 9.90 -7.18
CA CYS A 41 -2.26 10.70 -8.20
C CYS A 41 -3.24 11.78 -8.71
N SER A 42 -2.71 12.96 -9.04
CA SER A 42 -3.50 14.10 -9.52
C SER A 42 -4.32 13.77 -10.77
N VAL A 43 -3.85 12.84 -11.61
CA VAL A 43 -4.56 12.38 -12.80
C VAL A 43 -5.80 11.59 -12.45
N ASN A 44 -5.72 10.66 -11.50
CA ASN A 44 -6.86 9.83 -11.10
C ASN A 44 -7.93 10.66 -10.37
N GLY A 45 -7.51 11.61 -9.52
CA GLY A 45 -8.41 12.60 -8.94
C GLY A 45 -9.10 13.44 -10.01
N ALA A 46 -8.35 13.98 -10.97
CA ALA A 46 -8.92 14.78 -12.05
C ALA A 46 -9.90 13.99 -12.94
N VAL A 47 -9.66 12.69 -13.16
CA VAL A 47 -10.58 11.83 -13.91
C VAL A 47 -11.87 11.59 -13.11
N ALA A 48 -11.79 11.36 -11.80
CA ALA A 48 -12.96 11.22 -10.94
C ALA A 48 -13.79 12.52 -10.92
N ASP A 49 -13.12 13.66 -10.80
CA ASP A 49 -13.75 14.98 -10.85
C ASP A 49 -14.41 15.23 -12.22
N GLN A 50 -13.74 14.89 -13.33
CA GLN A 50 -14.29 15.06 -14.67
C GLN A 50 -15.50 14.14 -14.94
N LEU A 51 -15.52 12.96 -14.31
CA LEU A 51 -16.64 12.03 -14.37
C LEU A 51 -17.74 12.32 -13.34
N GLN A 52 -17.47 13.21 -12.37
CA GLN A 52 -18.36 13.53 -11.25
C GLN A 52 -18.73 12.29 -10.42
N VAL A 53 -17.77 11.39 -10.20
CA VAL A 53 -17.95 10.15 -9.43
C VAL A 53 -17.02 10.12 -8.21
N PRO A 54 -17.42 9.47 -7.10
CA PRO A 54 -16.54 9.29 -5.94
C PRO A 54 -15.26 8.54 -6.30
N MET A 55 -14.19 8.83 -5.56
CA MET A 55 -12.91 8.13 -5.66
C MET A 55 -12.54 7.46 -4.34
N VAL A 56 -12.18 6.18 -4.41
CA VAL A 56 -11.58 5.40 -3.32
C VAL A 56 -10.08 5.32 -3.55
N GLY A 57 -9.32 5.74 -2.54
CA GLY A 57 -7.86 5.76 -2.60
C GLY A 57 -7.25 4.36 -2.54
N CYS A 58 -6.11 4.19 -3.20
CA CYS A 58 -5.38 2.93 -3.22
C CYS A 58 -4.92 2.53 -1.81
N THR A 59 -5.39 1.37 -1.37
CA THR A 59 -5.10 0.83 -0.03
C THR A 59 -3.62 0.46 0.13
N SER A 60 -2.95 -0.06 -0.92
CA SER A 60 -1.51 -0.36 -0.86
C SER A 60 -0.68 0.91 -0.67
N HIS A 61 -1.07 2.01 -1.32
CA HIS A 61 -0.42 3.31 -1.15
C HIS A 61 -0.56 3.82 0.30
N ARG A 62 -1.75 3.70 0.90
CA ARG A 62 -1.98 4.06 2.32
C ARG A 62 -1.13 3.23 3.28
N LEU A 63 -1.01 1.92 3.02
CA LEU A 63 -0.12 1.04 3.80
C LEU A 63 1.34 1.43 3.67
N ASN A 64 1.80 1.75 2.46
CA ASN A 64 3.19 2.17 2.24
C ASN A 64 3.53 3.47 3.00
N LEU A 65 2.62 4.44 3.00
CA LEU A 65 2.79 5.67 3.79
C LEU A 65 2.82 5.39 5.30
N ALA A 66 1.97 4.49 5.78
CA ALA A 66 1.98 4.06 7.18
C ALA A 66 3.29 3.36 7.57
N VAL A 67 3.85 2.52 6.70
CA VAL A 67 5.17 1.89 6.93
C VAL A 67 6.26 2.95 6.96
N ASN A 68 6.28 3.88 6.01
CA ASN A 68 7.27 4.96 5.98
C ASN A 68 7.22 5.83 7.24
N LEU A 69 6.03 6.10 7.77
CA LEU A 69 5.87 6.83 9.02
C LEU A 69 6.55 6.10 10.19
N LEU A 70 6.36 4.77 10.29
CA LEU A 70 6.95 3.97 11.37
C LEU A 70 8.46 3.81 11.26
N LEU A 71 9.02 3.94 10.06
CA LEU A 71 10.46 3.79 9.82
C LEU A 71 11.22 5.13 9.86
N ALA A 72 10.52 6.26 9.90
CA ALA A 72 11.12 7.59 9.74
C ALA A 72 12.23 7.89 10.76
N ASP A 73 12.11 7.37 11.98
CA ASP A 73 13.10 7.60 13.04
C ASP A 73 14.29 6.61 12.99
N ASP A 74 14.17 5.54 12.21
CA ASP A 74 15.14 4.44 12.16
C ASP A 74 16.11 4.54 10.96
N ASP A 75 16.05 5.61 10.16
CA ASP A 75 16.85 5.80 8.93
C ASP A 75 18.34 5.50 9.12
N LYS A 76 18.94 5.99 10.22
CA LYS A 76 20.37 5.76 10.51
C LYS A 76 20.68 4.28 10.78
N LEU A 77 19.79 3.60 11.49
CA LEU A 77 19.94 2.19 11.81
C LEU A 77 19.72 1.31 10.57
N LEU A 78 18.71 1.66 9.75
CA LEU A 78 18.46 0.99 8.48
C LEU A 78 19.62 1.19 7.49
N ASP A 79 20.20 2.39 7.40
CA ASP A 79 21.39 2.66 6.58
C ASP A 79 22.61 1.86 7.06
N LYS A 80 22.82 1.77 8.38
CA LYS A 80 23.87 0.92 8.97
C LYS A 80 23.69 -0.56 8.58
N VAL A 81 22.47 -1.09 8.69
CA VAL A 81 22.16 -2.46 8.26
C VAL A 81 22.31 -2.65 6.76
N GLN A 82 21.90 -1.67 5.94
CA GLN A 82 22.03 -1.74 4.49
C GLN A 82 23.51 -1.75 4.06
N LYS A 83 24.35 -0.90 4.67
CA LYS A 83 25.81 -0.91 4.49
C LYS A 83 26.42 -2.24 4.91
N LEU A 84 26.00 -2.78 6.05
CA LEU A 84 26.42 -4.10 6.51
C LEU A 84 26.02 -5.18 5.51
N ILE A 85 24.76 -5.21 5.04
CA ILE A 85 24.29 -6.17 4.02
C ILE A 85 25.08 -6.00 2.73
N TYR A 86 25.38 -4.78 2.28
CA TYR A 86 26.13 -4.55 1.06
C TYR A 86 27.57 -5.04 1.18
N LYS A 87 28.23 -4.75 2.31
CA LYS A 87 29.58 -5.25 2.59
C LYS A 87 29.62 -6.76 2.77
N VAL A 88 28.67 -7.33 3.51
CA VAL A 88 28.53 -8.77 3.68
C VAL A 88 28.18 -9.42 2.35
N LYS A 89 27.30 -8.86 1.50
CA LYS A 89 27.03 -9.38 0.15
C LYS A 89 28.25 -9.29 -0.76
N ASN A 90 29.01 -8.21 -0.74
CA ASN A 90 30.22 -8.07 -1.55
C ASN A 90 31.34 -8.98 -1.07
N SER A 91 31.55 -9.07 0.25
CA SER A 91 32.44 -10.04 0.88
C SER A 91 31.96 -11.47 0.60
N LEU A 92 30.66 -11.75 0.65
CA LEU A 92 30.05 -13.05 0.35
C LEU A 92 30.03 -13.40 -1.14
N LEU A 93 30.07 -12.44 -2.05
CA LEU A 93 30.30 -12.67 -3.48
C LEU A 93 31.75 -13.11 -3.73
N VAL A 94 32.70 -12.68 -2.89
CA VAL A 94 34.04 -13.27 -2.79
C VAL A 94 34.01 -14.62 -2.04
N SER A 95 33.10 -14.79 -1.07
CA SER A 95 32.96 -15.97 -0.19
C SER A 95 32.07 -17.09 -0.71
N ALA A 96 31.38 -16.93 -1.84
CA ALA A 96 30.61 -18.01 -2.47
C ALA A 96 31.51 -19.19 -2.89
N LYS A 97 32.81 -19.14 -2.55
CA LYS A 97 33.74 -20.26 -2.58
C LYS A 97 34.21 -20.81 -1.24
N LEU A 98 34.13 -20.14 -0.08
CA LEU A 98 34.72 -20.68 1.18
C LEU A 98 34.05 -20.18 2.47
N ARG A 99 34.03 -21.07 3.48
CA ARG A 99 33.24 -20.99 4.72
C ARG A 99 33.79 -19.89 5.64
N TYR A 100 32.90 -19.15 6.30
CA TYR A 100 33.07 -18.05 7.27
C TYR A 100 34.35 -18.02 8.14
N PHE A 101 34.98 -19.16 8.45
CA PHE A 101 36.25 -19.21 9.20
C PHE A 101 37.51 -18.98 8.35
N GLU A 102 37.46 -19.22 7.04
CA GLU A 102 38.60 -19.00 6.12
C GLU A 102 38.70 -17.54 5.68
N LEU A 103 37.60 -16.77 5.75
CA LEU A 103 37.57 -15.34 5.42
C LEU A 103 38.22 -14.42 6.44
N LYS A 104 38.36 -14.87 7.69
CA LYS A 104 39.06 -14.10 8.73
C LYS A 104 40.52 -13.80 8.32
N ALA A 105 41.11 -14.61 7.44
CA ALA A 105 42.45 -14.39 6.90
C ALA A 105 42.50 -13.43 5.69
N PHE A 106 41.35 -13.06 5.11
CA PHE A 106 41.25 -12.21 3.92
C PHE A 106 40.64 -10.82 4.19
N LEU A 107 40.02 -10.62 5.36
CA LEU A 107 39.72 -9.29 5.85
C LEU A 107 41.05 -8.67 6.29
N SER A 108 41.40 -7.51 5.76
CA SER A 108 42.50 -6.74 6.33
C SER A 108 42.12 -6.28 7.74
N ASP A 109 43.08 -6.01 8.62
CA ASP A 109 42.79 -5.47 9.97
C ASP A 109 41.93 -4.19 9.87
N ASP A 110 42.14 -3.38 8.82
CA ASP A 110 41.33 -2.20 8.50
C ASP A 110 39.86 -2.52 8.14
N ASP A 111 39.61 -3.65 7.47
CA ASP A 111 38.25 -4.12 7.17
C ASP A 111 37.54 -4.65 8.43
N GLU A 112 38.28 -5.26 9.37
CA GLU A 112 37.74 -5.78 10.62
C GLU A 112 37.28 -4.63 11.54
N ASP A 113 38.06 -3.55 11.65
CA ASP A 113 37.68 -2.35 12.41
C ASP A 113 36.48 -1.62 11.79
N GLU A 114 36.38 -1.55 10.46
CA GLU A 114 35.22 -0.93 9.80
C GLU A 114 33.97 -1.81 9.88
N LEU A 115 34.11 -3.15 9.80
CA LEU A 115 33.01 -4.10 9.98
C LEU A 115 32.47 -4.08 11.41
N THR A 116 33.33 -4.03 12.42
CA THR A 116 32.91 -3.97 13.83
C THR A 116 32.14 -2.69 14.14
N GLY A 117 32.48 -1.56 13.51
CA GLY A 117 31.69 -0.32 13.58
C GLY A 117 30.30 -0.42 12.94
N LEU A 118 30.11 -1.33 11.98
CA LEU A 118 28.83 -1.59 11.30
C LEU A 118 27.98 -2.68 11.97
N LEU A 119 28.55 -3.46 12.89
CA LEU A 119 27.78 -4.44 13.65
C LEU A 119 26.75 -3.72 14.53
N PRO A 120 25.48 -4.16 14.52
CA PRO A 120 24.48 -3.63 15.43
C PRO A 120 24.88 -3.92 16.88
N THR A 121 24.76 -2.92 17.75
CA THR A 121 24.83 -3.11 19.20
C THR A 121 23.61 -3.89 19.68
N ARG A 122 23.67 -4.45 20.90
CA ARG A 122 22.52 -5.15 21.51
C ARG A 122 21.23 -4.30 21.51
N ARG A 123 21.34 -2.99 21.74
CA ARG A 123 20.20 -2.06 21.71
C ARG A 123 19.65 -1.90 20.30
N GLU A 124 20.53 -1.77 19.31
CA GLU A 124 20.15 -1.71 17.90
C GLU A 124 19.53 -3.04 17.42
N GLU A 125 20.00 -4.19 17.89
CA GLU A 125 19.38 -5.49 17.61
C GLU A 125 17.96 -5.60 18.17
N GLU A 126 17.71 -5.11 19.39
CA GLU A 126 16.38 -5.06 19.99
C GLU A 126 15.44 -4.13 19.20
N GLN A 127 15.96 -2.99 18.72
CA GLN A 127 15.23 -2.09 17.82
C GLN A 127 14.92 -2.76 16.48
N LEU A 128 15.89 -3.42 15.85
CA LEU A 128 15.70 -4.16 14.59
C LEU A 128 14.67 -5.29 14.74
N LYS A 129 14.65 -6.00 15.86
CA LYS A 129 13.61 -7.00 16.15
C LYS A 129 12.22 -6.37 16.23
N SER A 130 12.12 -5.17 16.83
CA SER A 130 10.86 -4.42 16.88
C SER A 130 10.41 -3.99 15.48
N ILE A 131 11.31 -3.41 14.68
CA ILE A 131 11.05 -3.02 13.28
C ILE A 131 10.59 -4.23 12.46
N LEU A 132 11.29 -5.36 12.57
CA LEU A 132 10.93 -6.59 11.86
C LEU A 132 9.54 -7.11 12.28
N GLY A 133 9.19 -7.00 13.55
CA GLY A 133 7.85 -7.32 14.07
C GLY A 133 6.78 -6.45 13.42
N ASN A 134 7.01 -5.14 13.34
CA ASN A 134 6.10 -4.21 12.67
C ASN A 134 5.97 -4.58 11.18
N LEU A 135 7.09 -4.73 10.45
CA LEU A 135 7.07 -5.05 9.02
C LEU A 135 6.32 -6.35 8.70
N LYS A 136 6.45 -7.39 9.54
CA LYS A 136 5.69 -8.64 9.39
C LYS A 136 4.19 -8.45 9.52
N MET A 137 3.75 -7.55 10.39
CA MET A 137 2.33 -7.21 10.55
C MET A 137 1.78 -6.53 9.30
N PHE A 138 2.48 -5.52 8.77
CA PHE A 138 2.10 -4.84 7.54
C PHE A 138 2.16 -5.77 6.32
N GLU A 139 3.17 -6.65 6.25
CA GLU A 139 3.28 -7.68 5.22
C GLU A 139 2.09 -8.64 5.26
N SER A 140 1.68 -9.10 6.44
CA SER A 140 0.51 -9.97 6.61
C SER A 140 -0.76 -9.29 6.14
N THR A 141 -0.98 -8.03 6.51
CA THR A 141 -2.12 -7.24 6.05
C THR A 141 -2.09 -7.06 4.54
N SER A 142 -0.94 -6.69 3.95
CA SER A 142 -0.78 -6.54 2.50
C SER A 142 -1.10 -7.84 1.75
N LYS A 143 -0.65 -9.00 2.24
CA LYS A 143 -0.98 -10.31 1.65
C LYS A 143 -2.46 -10.65 1.73
N LYS A 144 -3.14 -10.35 2.83
CA LYS A 144 -4.59 -10.55 2.96
C LYS A 144 -5.36 -9.70 1.95
N LEU A 145 -4.93 -8.46 1.78
CA LEU A 145 -5.52 -7.53 0.82
C LEU A 145 -5.30 -7.96 -0.63
N GLN A 146 -4.16 -8.57 -0.94
CA GLN A 146 -3.84 -9.11 -2.27
C GLN A 146 -4.31 -10.55 -2.48
N SER A 147 -5.07 -11.12 -1.54
CA SER A 147 -5.55 -12.50 -1.67
C SER A 147 -6.51 -12.63 -2.86
N ALA A 148 -6.64 -13.86 -3.38
CA ALA A 148 -7.49 -14.13 -4.54
C ALA A 148 -9.00 -14.01 -4.23
N ASP A 149 -9.36 -13.92 -2.95
CA ASP A 149 -10.73 -13.71 -2.51
C ASP A 149 -11.12 -12.23 -2.69
N ALA A 150 -12.39 -12.00 -3.03
CA ALA A 150 -12.89 -10.65 -3.23
C ALA A 150 -12.87 -9.85 -1.91
N VAL A 151 -11.86 -9.02 -1.72
CA VAL A 151 -11.72 -8.14 -0.56
C VAL A 151 -12.71 -6.99 -0.66
N THR A 152 -13.54 -6.79 0.37
CA THR A 152 -14.50 -5.68 0.43
C THR A 152 -13.89 -4.47 1.13
N LEU A 153 -14.51 -3.30 0.94
CA LEU A 153 -14.12 -2.09 1.70
C LEU A 153 -14.25 -2.30 3.22
N LEU A 154 -15.18 -3.14 3.68
CA LEU A 154 -15.33 -3.49 5.10
C LEU A 154 -14.10 -4.26 5.60
N ASP A 155 -13.64 -5.28 4.86
CA ASP A 155 -12.43 -6.04 5.22
C ASP A 155 -11.20 -5.13 5.30
N VAL A 156 -11.11 -4.16 4.38
CA VAL A 156 -10.05 -3.12 4.39
C VAL A 156 -10.14 -2.22 5.62
N ARG A 157 -11.34 -1.92 6.13
CA ARG A 157 -11.50 -1.19 7.39
C ARG A 157 -11.10 -2.04 8.59
N ASP A 158 -11.60 -3.26 8.68
CA ASP A 158 -11.28 -4.15 9.80
C ASP A 158 -9.76 -4.38 9.91
N LEU A 159 -9.07 -4.56 8.77
CA LEU A 159 -7.62 -4.72 8.75
C LEU A 159 -6.87 -3.44 9.15
N PHE A 160 -7.34 -2.27 8.74
CA PHE A 160 -6.69 -1.01 9.08
C PHE A 160 -6.95 -0.63 10.54
N ASP A 161 -8.15 -0.85 11.06
CA ASP A 161 -8.50 -0.61 12.45
C ASP A 161 -7.69 -1.54 13.37
N ALA A 162 -7.46 -2.79 12.96
CA ALA A 162 -6.55 -3.72 13.65
C ALA A 162 -5.09 -3.26 13.64
N LEU A 163 -4.62 -2.59 12.57
CA LEU A 163 -3.29 -1.98 12.52
C LEU A 163 -3.20 -0.75 13.43
N ILE A 164 -4.23 0.11 13.42
CA ILE A 164 -4.30 1.31 14.26
C ILE A 164 -4.33 0.92 15.75
N ALA A 165 -5.07 -0.13 16.12
CA ALA A 165 -5.10 -0.63 17.49
C ALA A 165 -3.72 -1.07 17.99
N GLN A 166 -2.87 -1.60 17.11
CA GLN A 166 -1.50 -2.01 17.44
C GLN A 166 -0.49 -0.87 17.35
N LYS A 167 -0.72 0.09 16.44
CA LYS A 167 0.15 1.23 16.15
C LYS A 167 -0.70 2.49 15.93
N PRO A 168 -1.03 3.24 17.00
CA PRO A 168 -1.91 4.41 16.88
C PRO A 168 -1.37 5.49 15.93
N GLU A 169 -0.05 5.60 15.80
CA GLU A 169 0.63 6.57 14.92
C GLU A 169 0.20 6.45 13.46
N VAL A 170 -0.08 5.24 12.97
CA VAL A 170 -0.46 5.04 11.57
C VAL A 170 -1.89 5.46 11.24
N ALA A 171 -2.69 5.83 12.23
CA ALA A 171 -4.02 6.40 12.03
C ALA A 171 -3.99 7.61 11.07
N HIS A 172 -2.88 8.36 11.05
CA HIS A 172 -2.70 9.50 10.15
C HIS A 172 -2.92 9.16 8.66
N TYR A 173 -2.63 7.92 8.24
CA TYR A 173 -2.84 7.44 6.87
C TYR A 173 -3.94 6.38 6.74
N LEU A 174 -4.19 5.63 7.82
CA LEU A 174 -5.09 4.47 7.79
C LEU A 174 -6.50 4.77 8.29
N ALA A 175 -6.72 5.83 9.06
CA ALA A 175 -8.05 6.16 9.57
C ALA A 175 -9.04 6.46 8.44
N ALA A 176 -10.33 6.25 8.69
CA ALA A 176 -11.40 6.48 7.70
C ALA A 176 -11.60 7.98 7.38
N ASP A 177 -11.13 8.86 8.26
CA ASP A 177 -11.15 10.32 8.15
C ASP A 177 -9.74 10.91 7.90
N ALA A 178 -8.74 10.06 7.63
CA ALA A 178 -7.40 10.51 7.29
C ALA A 178 -7.44 11.47 6.09
N ALA A 179 -6.63 12.53 6.13
CA ALA A 179 -6.63 13.58 5.10
C ALA A 179 -6.34 13.07 3.67
N ILE A 180 -5.74 11.89 3.55
CA ILE A 180 -5.49 11.21 2.28
C ILE A 180 -6.77 10.64 1.63
N VAL A 181 -7.84 10.44 2.41
CA VAL A 181 -9.12 9.88 1.94
C VAL A 181 -9.87 10.96 1.16
N LYS A 182 -10.13 10.70 -0.13
CA LYS A 182 -10.78 11.67 -1.03
C LYS A 182 -12.28 11.80 -0.82
N SER A 183 -12.96 10.67 -0.66
CA SER A 183 -14.41 10.62 -0.52
C SER A 183 -14.80 9.95 0.81
N PRO A 184 -14.50 10.56 1.97
CA PRO A 184 -14.69 9.91 3.27
C PRO A 184 -16.15 9.60 3.59
N ALA A 185 -17.09 10.43 3.12
CA ALA A 185 -18.53 10.15 3.25
C ALA A 185 -18.97 8.94 2.41
N PHE A 186 -18.43 8.79 1.19
CA PHE A 186 -18.69 7.65 0.33
C PHE A 186 -18.10 6.35 0.90
N GLU A 187 -16.85 6.35 1.37
CA GLU A 187 -16.24 5.18 2.00
C GLU A 187 -17.06 4.72 3.23
N ARG A 188 -17.50 5.65 4.09
CA ARG A 188 -18.39 5.34 5.21
C ARG A 188 -19.74 4.79 4.78
N ALA A 189 -20.31 5.31 3.70
CA ALA A 189 -21.57 4.83 3.16
C ALA A 189 -21.43 3.37 2.69
N CYS A 190 -20.38 3.07 1.91
CA CYS A 190 -20.06 1.72 1.45
C CYS A 190 -19.88 0.72 2.62
N VAL A 191 -19.17 1.13 3.68
CA VAL A 191 -19.02 0.31 4.90
C VAL A 191 -20.38 0.07 5.58
N SER A 192 -21.23 1.10 5.65
CA SER A 192 -22.56 0.99 6.26
C SER A 192 -23.50 0.07 5.48
N VAL A 193 -23.44 0.10 4.14
CA VAL A 193 -24.16 -0.83 3.25
C VAL A 193 -23.68 -2.26 3.49
N LEU A 194 -22.36 -2.49 3.54
CA LEU A 194 -21.78 -3.81 3.79
C LEU A 194 -22.15 -4.37 5.18
N LEU A 195 -22.38 -3.51 6.17
CA LEU A 195 -22.88 -3.88 7.50
C LEU A 195 -24.41 -4.09 7.55
N GLY A 196 -25.13 -3.93 6.44
CA GLY A 196 -26.59 -4.06 6.37
C GLY A 196 -27.36 -2.89 7.01
N ARG A 197 -26.72 -1.71 7.14
CA ARG A 197 -27.28 -0.50 7.79
C ARG A 197 -27.73 0.56 6.79
N GLU A 198 -28.37 0.15 5.71
CA GLU A 198 -28.74 1.04 4.58
C GLU A 198 -29.75 2.15 4.98
N GLY A 199 -30.53 1.94 6.05
CA GLY A 199 -31.53 2.90 6.54
C GLY A 199 -30.98 4.17 7.20
N ALA A 200 -29.67 4.25 7.49
CA ALA A 200 -29.05 5.37 8.21
C ALA A 200 -28.29 6.36 7.29
N LEU A 201 -28.34 6.17 5.97
CA LEU A 201 -27.63 7.02 4.99
C LEU A 201 -28.43 8.28 4.63
N SER A 202 -27.75 9.41 4.42
CA SER A 202 -28.37 10.60 3.81
C SER A 202 -28.73 10.33 2.34
N ASP A 203 -29.80 10.96 1.84
CA ASP A 203 -30.42 10.61 0.55
C ASP A 203 -29.50 10.81 -0.67
N GLU A 204 -28.48 11.65 -0.56
CA GLU A 204 -27.46 11.87 -1.60
C GLU A 204 -26.48 10.69 -1.75
N HIS A 205 -26.19 9.95 -0.67
CA HIS A 205 -25.21 8.85 -0.66
C HIS A 205 -25.85 7.48 -0.92
N LYS A 206 -27.19 7.38 -0.77
CA LYS A 206 -27.95 6.17 -1.10
C LYS A 206 -27.88 5.83 -2.60
N GLY A 207 -27.89 6.85 -3.46
CA GLY A 207 -27.86 6.65 -4.92
C GLY A 207 -26.54 6.08 -5.44
N SER A 208 -25.40 6.58 -4.94
CA SER A 208 -24.07 6.15 -5.39
C SER A 208 -23.62 4.84 -4.73
N ALA A 209 -23.89 4.64 -3.44
CA ALA A 209 -23.56 3.40 -2.74
C ALA A 209 -24.52 2.24 -3.09
N GLY A 210 -25.81 2.53 -3.30
CA GLY A 210 -26.80 1.53 -3.71
C GLY A 210 -26.61 1.02 -5.15
N ALA A 211 -26.12 1.87 -6.06
CA ALA A 211 -25.78 1.49 -7.42
C ALA A 211 -24.47 0.67 -7.53
N ALA A 212 -23.59 0.77 -6.52
CA ALA A 212 -22.27 0.12 -6.52
C ALA A 212 -22.31 -1.40 -6.22
N GLY A 213 -23.44 -1.96 -5.76
CA GLY A 213 -23.49 -3.35 -5.27
C GLY A 213 -22.56 -3.53 -4.05
N ARG A 214 -22.20 -4.78 -3.68
CA ARG A 214 -21.14 -5.01 -2.67
C ARG A 214 -19.83 -4.45 -3.24
N PRO A 215 -19.28 -3.33 -2.73
CA PRO A 215 -18.08 -2.73 -3.32
C PRO A 215 -16.87 -3.61 -2.97
N THR A 216 -16.47 -4.43 -3.93
CA THR A 216 -15.23 -5.22 -3.88
C THR A 216 -14.09 -4.35 -4.39
N LEU A 217 -13.07 -4.17 -3.56
CA LEU A 217 -11.82 -3.53 -3.94
C LEU A 217 -10.91 -4.61 -4.51
N GLU A 218 -10.82 -4.71 -5.84
CA GLU A 218 -9.76 -5.51 -6.46
C GLU A 218 -8.42 -4.79 -6.25
N PHE A 219 -7.53 -5.43 -5.50
CA PHE A 219 -6.18 -4.97 -5.29
C PHE A 219 -5.33 -5.27 -6.52
N PHE A 220 -5.02 -4.24 -7.31
CA PHE A 220 -3.87 -4.34 -8.20
C PHE A 220 -2.61 -4.24 -7.35
N GLY A 221 -2.04 -5.40 -7.03
CA GLY A 221 -0.66 -5.48 -6.59
C GLY A 221 0.20 -4.91 -7.71
N ASP A 222 0.88 -3.80 -7.43
CA ASP A 222 2.04 -3.38 -8.23
C ASP A 222 3.02 -4.55 -8.20
N ASN A 223 3.03 -5.31 -9.30
CA ASN A 223 4.11 -6.22 -9.62
C ASN A 223 5.34 -5.36 -9.89
N VAL A 224 6.02 -4.91 -8.83
CA VAL A 224 7.42 -4.49 -8.90
C VAL A 224 8.24 -5.78 -9.04
N ALA A 225 8.13 -6.38 -10.21
CA ALA A 225 8.99 -7.44 -10.69
C ALA A 225 9.52 -6.99 -12.06
N ARG A 226 10.60 -6.21 -12.01
CA ARG A 226 11.78 -6.35 -12.87
C ARG A 226 12.90 -5.46 -12.38
#